data_AF-F6SD54-F1
#
_entry.id   AF-F6SD54-F1
#
_cell.length_a   1.000
_cell.length_b   1.000
_cell.length_c   1.000
_cell.angle_alpha   90.00
_cell.angle_beta   90.00
_cell.angle_gamma   90.00
#
_symmetry.space_group_name_H-M   'P 1'
#
loop_
_entity.id
_entity.type
_entity.pdbx_description
1 polymer ?
#
loop_
_entity_poly.entity_id
_entity_poly.type
_entity_poly.pdbx_seq_one_letter_code
_entity_poly.pdbx_strand_id
1 'polypeptide(L)'
;MDSQQASGTIVQIVINNKHKHGQVCVSNGKTYSHGESWHPNLRAFGIVECVLCTCNVTKQECKKIHCPNRYPCKYPQKIDGKCCKVCPGKKAKEELPGQSFDNKSYFCGEETMPVYESVFMEDGETIRKIALETERPPQVEVHVWTIRKGILQHFHIEKISKRMFEELHHFKLVTRTTLSQWKIFTEGEAQISQMCSSRVCRTELEDLVKVLYLERS
;
A
#
# COMPACT_ATOMS: atom_id res chain seq x y z
N MET A 1 -18.43 -17.87 69.66
CA MET A 1 -19.05 -18.33 68.40
C MET A 1 -19.64 -17.12 67.76
N ASP A 2 -18.93 -16.53 66.80
CA ASP A 2 -19.34 -15.29 66.13
C ASP A 2 -19.60 -15.63 64.66
N SER A 3 -20.87 -15.59 64.26
CA SER A 3 -21.33 -15.94 62.91
C SER A 3 -21.64 -14.66 62.17
N GLN A 4 -20.65 -14.12 61.47
CA GLN A 4 -20.82 -12.99 60.56
C GLN A 4 -21.66 -13.41 59.35
N GLN A 5 -22.94 -13.06 59.38
CA GLN A 5 -23.86 -13.19 58.25
C GLN A 5 -23.49 -12.12 57.19
N ALA A 6 -22.78 -12.52 56.14
CA ALA A 6 -22.49 -11.63 55.01
C ALA A 6 -23.77 -11.37 54.21
N SER A 7 -24.30 -10.15 54.30
CA SER A 7 -25.41 -9.66 53.48
C SER A 7 -24.94 -9.41 52.04
N GLY A 8 -25.10 -10.41 51.18
CA GLY A 8 -24.75 -10.30 49.76
C GLY A 8 -25.77 -9.46 48.97
N THR A 9 -25.29 -8.51 48.17
CA THR A 9 -26.12 -7.78 47.20
C THR A 9 -26.26 -8.62 45.92
N ILE A 10 -27.50 -8.98 45.56
CA ILE A 10 -27.79 -9.67 44.29
C ILE A 10 -27.83 -8.61 43.19
N VAL A 11 -26.83 -8.64 42.31
CA VAL A 11 -26.79 -7.79 41.12
C VAL A 11 -27.51 -8.52 39.99
N GLN A 12 -28.72 -8.09 39.64
CA GLN A 12 -29.45 -8.62 38.49
C GLN A 12 -28.97 -7.94 37.22
N ILE A 13 -28.05 -8.59 36.49
CA ILE A 13 -27.60 -8.12 35.18
C ILE A 13 -28.73 -8.40 34.18
N VAL A 14 -29.54 -7.38 33.91
CA VAL A 14 -30.56 -7.43 32.85
C VAL A 14 -29.86 -7.15 31.52
N ILE A 15 -29.57 -8.22 30.76
CA ILE A 15 -29.05 -8.09 29.40
C ILE A 15 -30.21 -7.61 28.52
N ASN A 16 -30.19 -6.33 28.15
CA ASN A 16 -31.18 -5.73 27.27
C ASN A 16 -31.01 -6.28 25.84
N ASN A 17 -31.71 -7.36 25.50
CA ASN A 17 -31.77 -7.99 24.16
C ASN A 17 -32.51 -7.12 23.10
N LYS A 18 -32.43 -5.78 23.18
CA LYS A 18 -33.07 -4.88 22.21
C LYS A 18 -32.25 -4.66 20.93
N HIS A 19 -31.08 -5.26 20.78
CA HIS A 19 -30.35 -5.28 19.51
C HIS A 19 -30.64 -6.58 18.75
N LYS A 20 -31.70 -6.55 17.94
CA LYS A 20 -31.96 -7.42 16.78
C LYS A 20 -31.48 -8.88 16.90
N HIS A 21 -32.34 -9.75 17.45
CA HIS A 21 -32.24 -11.18 17.18
C HIS A 21 -32.22 -11.41 15.66
N GLY A 22 -31.10 -11.90 15.12
CA GLY A 22 -31.06 -12.43 13.75
C GLY A 22 -30.08 -11.78 12.77
N GLN A 23 -29.03 -11.08 13.22
CA GLN A 23 -27.92 -10.67 12.33
C GLN A 23 -26.55 -11.04 12.90
N VAL A 24 -26.45 -12.25 13.48
CA VAL A 24 -25.19 -12.79 14.01
C VAL A 24 -24.96 -14.21 13.48
N CYS A 25 -23.69 -14.59 13.37
CA CYS A 25 -23.24 -15.94 13.03
C CYS A 25 -22.58 -16.57 14.24
N VAL A 26 -22.72 -17.90 14.42
CA VAL A 26 -22.08 -18.62 15.53
C VAL A 26 -21.16 -19.70 14.97
N SER A 27 -19.88 -19.64 15.33
CA SER A 27 -18.87 -20.62 14.91
C SER A 27 -18.01 -21.03 16.11
N ASN A 28 -18.00 -22.32 16.43
CA ASN A 28 -17.25 -22.92 17.55
C ASN A 28 -17.45 -22.20 18.88
N GLY A 29 -18.71 -21.91 19.23
CA GLY A 29 -19.08 -21.27 20.50
C GLY A 29 -18.79 -19.77 20.57
N LYS A 30 -18.27 -19.16 19.49
CA LYS A 30 -18.10 -17.70 19.37
C LYS A 30 -19.20 -17.11 18.49
N THR A 31 -19.68 -15.94 18.87
CA THR A 31 -20.68 -15.17 18.12
C THR A 31 -19.98 -14.04 17.36
N TYR A 32 -20.35 -13.86 16.10
CA TYR A 32 -19.79 -12.88 15.17
C TYR A 32 -20.89 -11.97 14.65
N SER A 33 -20.63 -10.67 14.61
CA SER A 33 -21.56 -9.67 14.09
C SER A 33 -21.55 -9.66 12.56
N HIS A 34 -22.62 -9.17 11.94
CA HIS A 34 -22.62 -8.96 10.49
C HIS A 34 -21.41 -8.11 10.03
N GLY A 35 -20.71 -8.58 9.00
CA GLY A 35 -19.49 -7.98 8.45
C GLY A 35 -18.20 -8.45 9.13
N GLU A 36 -18.30 -9.03 10.33
CA GLU A 36 -17.14 -9.54 11.06
C GLU A 36 -16.53 -10.74 10.32
N SER A 37 -15.19 -10.77 10.30
CA SER A 37 -14.43 -11.82 9.61
C SER A 37 -13.42 -12.46 10.54
N TRP A 38 -13.25 -13.78 10.41
CA TRP A 38 -12.40 -14.58 11.30
C TRP A 38 -11.78 -15.78 10.60
N HIS A 39 -10.68 -16.27 11.16
CA HIS A 39 -10.13 -17.57 10.81
C HIS A 39 -10.79 -18.66 11.65
N PRO A 40 -11.36 -19.72 11.05
CA PRO A 40 -12.04 -20.77 11.80
C PRO A 40 -11.01 -21.56 12.61
N ASN A 41 -11.36 -21.91 13.85
CA ASN A 41 -10.55 -22.77 14.70
C ASN A 41 -11.09 -24.20 14.65
N LEU A 42 -10.41 -25.12 13.98
CA LEU A 42 -10.81 -26.53 13.93
C LEU A 42 -10.23 -27.28 15.12
N ARG A 43 -11.06 -28.09 15.81
CA ARG A 43 -10.67 -28.81 17.04
C ARG A 43 -9.35 -29.59 16.93
N ALA A 44 -9.04 -30.17 15.76
CA ALA A 44 -7.81 -30.92 15.53
C ALA A 44 -6.63 -30.10 14.96
N PHE A 45 -6.88 -28.93 14.38
CA PHE A 45 -5.89 -28.17 13.61
C PHE A 45 -5.63 -26.76 14.16
N GLY A 46 -6.37 -26.33 15.18
CA GLY A 46 -6.31 -24.96 15.67
C GLY A 46 -6.84 -23.96 14.63
N ILE A 47 -6.33 -22.75 14.67
CA ILE A 47 -6.72 -21.67 13.75
C ILE A 47 -6.24 -21.99 12.34
N VAL A 48 -7.17 -22.04 11.38
CA VAL A 48 -6.87 -22.28 9.98
C VAL A 48 -6.65 -20.94 9.27
N GLU A 49 -5.40 -20.50 9.26
CA GLU A 49 -4.97 -19.19 8.75
C GLU A 49 -5.34 -18.95 7.27
N CYS A 50 -5.45 -20.02 6.46
CA CYS A 50 -5.76 -19.92 5.04
C CYS A 50 -7.25 -20.01 4.68
N VAL A 51 -8.13 -19.89 5.67
CA VAL A 51 -9.58 -19.79 5.45
C VAL A 51 -10.06 -18.54 6.17
N LEU A 52 -10.75 -17.66 5.45
CA LEU A 52 -11.39 -16.48 6.02
C LEU A 52 -12.90 -16.66 5.93
N CYS A 53 -13.56 -16.66 7.08
CA CYS A 53 -15.01 -16.67 7.18
C CYS A 53 -15.50 -15.26 7.47
N THR A 54 -16.64 -14.88 6.89
CA THR A 54 -17.31 -13.61 7.13
C THR A 54 -18.78 -13.85 7.45
N CYS A 55 -19.33 -13.09 8.40
CA CYS A 55 -20.74 -13.18 8.74
C CYS A 55 -21.59 -12.27 7.85
N ASN A 56 -22.38 -12.88 6.98
CA ASN A 56 -23.38 -12.17 6.18
C ASN A 56 -24.76 -12.36 6.82
N VAL A 57 -25.15 -11.40 7.68
CA VAL A 57 -26.39 -11.41 8.46
C VAL A 57 -26.45 -12.63 9.40
N THR A 58 -26.92 -13.79 8.95
CA THR A 58 -26.93 -15.05 9.72
C THR A 58 -26.14 -16.15 9.04
N LYS A 59 -25.62 -15.90 7.84
CA LYS A 59 -24.93 -16.87 7.02
C LYS A 59 -23.43 -16.68 7.14
N GLN A 60 -22.74 -17.73 7.58
CA GLN A 60 -21.29 -17.80 7.53
C GLN A 60 -20.84 -18.14 6.11
N GLU A 61 -20.02 -17.28 5.53
CA GLU A 61 -19.41 -17.48 4.21
C GLU A 61 -17.90 -17.61 4.36
N CYS A 62 -17.32 -18.76 4.01
CA CYS A 62 -15.88 -18.99 4.13
C CYS A 62 -15.24 -19.12 2.75
N LYS A 63 -14.10 -18.45 2.59
CA LYS A 63 -13.28 -18.50 1.37
C LYS A 63 -11.86 -18.93 1.70
N LYS A 64 -11.27 -19.71 0.80
CA LYS A 64 -9.86 -20.08 0.89
C LYS A 64 -9.00 -18.89 0.45
N ILE A 65 -8.01 -18.56 1.25
CA ILE A 65 -6.97 -17.60 0.86
C ILE A 65 -6.00 -18.32 -0.05
N HIS A 66 -5.81 -17.78 -1.25
CA HIS A 66 -4.85 -18.28 -2.22
C HIS A 66 -3.56 -17.48 -2.13
N CYS A 67 -2.46 -18.18 -1.86
CA CYS A 67 -1.14 -17.57 -1.83
C CYS A 67 -0.50 -17.54 -3.22
N PRO A 68 0.39 -16.57 -3.48
CA PRO A 68 1.11 -16.53 -4.74
C PRO A 68 2.04 -17.74 -4.87
N ASN A 69 2.14 -18.27 -6.09
CA ASN A 69 3.05 -19.38 -6.42
C ASN A 69 4.52 -18.93 -6.47
N ARG A 70 4.76 -17.63 -6.67
CA ARG A 70 6.09 -17.01 -6.72
C ARG A 70 6.13 -15.80 -5.80
N TYR A 71 7.20 -15.68 -5.03
CA TYR A 71 7.43 -14.58 -4.10
C TYR A 71 8.61 -13.73 -4.59
N PRO A 72 8.65 -12.42 -4.30
CA PRO A 72 9.70 -11.50 -4.78
C PRO A 72 11.06 -11.67 -4.07
N CYS A 73 11.29 -12.79 -3.41
CA CYS A 73 12.53 -13.12 -2.71
C CYS A 73 12.86 -14.59 -2.84
N LYS A 74 14.17 -14.91 -2.72
CA LYS A 74 14.69 -16.27 -2.80
C LYS A 74 14.24 -17.16 -1.63
N TYR A 75 13.98 -16.57 -0.46
CA TYR A 75 13.64 -17.31 0.77
C TYR A 75 12.43 -16.70 1.49
N PRO A 76 11.20 -16.99 1.04
CA PRO A 76 9.97 -16.57 1.73
C PRO A 76 9.80 -17.33 3.05
N GLN A 77 9.47 -16.62 4.12
CA GLN A 77 9.33 -17.15 5.46
C GLN A 77 7.87 -17.30 5.86
N LYS A 78 7.51 -18.45 6.45
CA LYS A 78 6.20 -18.66 7.07
C LYS A 78 6.19 -17.92 8.41
N ILE A 79 5.15 -17.13 8.66
CA ILE A 79 4.93 -16.44 9.94
C ILE A 79 3.67 -17.03 10.56
N ASP A 80 3.73 -17.28 11.87
CA ASP A 80 2.60 -17.75 12.66
C ASP A 80 1.44 -16.75 12.61
N GLY A 81 0.24 -17.24 12.41
CA GLY A 81 -0.98 -16.44 12.25
C GLY A 81 -1.23 -15.93 10.84
N LYS A 82 -0.36 -16.19 9.85
CA LYS A 82 -0.54 -15.72 8.47
C LYS A 82 -0.61 -16.86 7.47
N CYS A 83 -1.63 -16.87 6.61
CA CYS A 83 -1.75 -17.89 5.56
C CYS A 83 -0.49 -17.99 4.67
N CYS A 84 -0.06 -16.86 4.11
CA CYS A 84 0.99 -16.80 3.10
C CYS A 84 2.36 -16.50 3.70
N LYS A 85 3.41 -16.93 3.00
CA LYS A 85 4.79 -16.60 3.37
C LYS A 85 5.02 -15.11 3.14
N VAL A 86 6.00 -14.53 3.83
CA VAL A 86 6.43 -13.16 3.60
C VAL A 86 7.89 -13.13 3.22
N CYS A 87 8.29 -12.10 2.48
CA CYS A 87 9.69 -11.82 2.25
C CYS A 87 10.19 -10.93 3.39
N PRO A 88 11.23 -11.34 4.15
CA PRO A 88 11.83 -10.46 5.14
C PRO A 88 12.39 -9.24 4.42
N GLY A 89 11.85 -8.05 4.71
CA GLY A 89 12.40 -6.79 4.24
C GLY A 89 13.84 -6.66 4.74
N LYS A 90 14.72 -6.08 3.93
CA LYS A 90 16.05 -5.69 4.41
C LYS A 90 15.80 -4.72 5.57
N LYS A 91 16.12 -5.13 6.80
CA LYS A 91 16.19 -4.20 7.93
C LYS A 91 17.14 -3.10 7.50
N ALA A 92 16.64 -1.87 7.34
CA ALA A 92 17.49 -0.70 7.40
C ALA A 92 18.25 -0.81 8.72
N LYS A 93 19.57 -0.88 8.62
CA LYS A 93 20.45 -0.83 9.77
C LYS A 93 20.27 0.55 10.38
N GLU A 94 19.70 0.62 11.57
CA GLU A 94 20.12 1.57 12.60
C GLU A 94 19.65 1.07 13.97
N GLU A 95 20.63 0.85 14.82
CA GLU A 95 20.50 0.60 16.25
C GLU A 95 20.02 1.89 16.94
N LEU A 96 18.98 1.82 17.77
CA LEU A 96 19.05 2.04 19.22
C LEU A 96 17.67 1.77 19.88
N PRO A 97 17.64 1.43 21.19
CA PRO A 97 16.59 0.61 21.77
C PRO A 97 15.53 1.39 22.55
N GLY A 98 14.30 0.90 22.46
CA GLY A 98 13.24 1.16 23.43
C GLY A 98 12.18 2.15 22.98
N GLN A 99 11.06 1.64 22.47
CA GLN A 99 9.72 1.86 23.05
C GLN A 99 8.64 1.16 22.20
N SER A 100 7.77 0.47 22.94
CA SER A 100 6.41 -0.01 22.62
C SER A 100 6.11 -0.59 21.24
N PHE A 101 5.77 -1.88 21.27
CA PHE A 101 4.91 -2.54 20.29
C PHE A 101 3.62 -1.73 20.08
N ASP A 102 3.55 -0.98 18.98
CA ASP A 102 2.28 -0.57 18.41
C ASP A 102 2.22 -0.90 16.92
N ASN A 103 1.62 -2.06 16.67
CA ASN A 103 0.61 -2.27 15.65
C ASN A 103 0.74 -1.47 14.33
N LYS A 104 1.86 -1.60 13.61
CA LYS A 104 1.86 -1.33 12.16
C LYS A 104 1.49 -2.60 11.41
N SER A 105 0.18 -2.77 11.28
CA SER A 105 -0.52 -3.50 10.23
C SER A 105 0.40 -3.87 9.06
N TYR A 106 0.57 -5.17 8.84
CA TYR A 106 1.19 -5.69 7.63
C TYR A 106 0.24 -5.45 6.45
N PHE A 107 0.22 -4.23 5.93
CA PHE A 107 -0.28 -3.97 4.60
C PHE A 107 0.66 -4.68 3.61
N CYS A 108 0.17 -5.68 2.88
CA CYS A 108 0.69 -6.00 1.55
C CYS A 108 0.29 -4.84 0.61
N GLY A 109 0.85 -3.66 0.84
CA GLY A 109 0.79 -2.57 -0.12
C GLY A 109 1.68 -2.94 -1.31
N GLU A 110 1.27 -2.56 -2.51
CA GLU A 110 2.12 -2.60 -3.69
C GLU A 110 3.43 -1.85 -3.38
N GLU A 111 4.58 -2.41 -3.77
CA GLU A 111 5.88 -1.76 -3.54
C GLU A 111 5.88 -0.41 -4.28
N THR A 112 6.06 0.67 -3.53
CA THR A 112 6.04 2.02 -4.08
C THR A 112 7.45 2.60 -4.19
N MET A 113 7.74 3.24 -5.31
CA MET A 113 9.01 3.89 -5.64
C MET A 113 8.84 5.41 -5.57
N PRO A 114 9.84 6.14 -5.02
CA PRO A 114 9.75 7.59 -4.94
C PRO A 114 9.93 8.24 -6.32
N VAL A 115 9.06 9.22 -6.60
CA VAL A 115 9.09 10.05 -7.80
C VAL A 115 9.44 11.48 -7.39
N TYR A 116 10.42 12.05 -8.07
CA TYR A 116 10.86 13.41 -7.87
C TYR A 116 10.55 14.27 -9.10
N GLU A 117 10.42 15.57 -8.88
CA GLU A 117 10.22 16.56 -9.93
C GLU A 117 11.20 17.72 -9.77
N SER A 118 11.66 18.24 -10.90
CA SER A 118 12.30 19.55 -10.98
C SER A 118 11.70 20.32 -12.15
N VAL A 119 11.47 21.62 -11.94
CA VAL A 119 11.01 22.53 -13.00
C VAL A 119 11.94 23.73 -13.03
N PHE A 120 12.54 23.97 -14.19
CA PHE A 120 13.40 25.11 -14.46
C PHE A 120 12.81 25.93 -15.61
N MET A 121 12.83 27.25 -15.49
CA MET A 121 12.28 28.17 -16.49
C MET A 121 13.34 29.20 -16.87
N GLU A 122 13.65 29.31 -18.15
CA GLU A 122 14.63 30.26 -18.69
C GLU A 122 14.18 30.69 -20.10
N ASP A 123 14.18 32.01 -20.37
CA ASP A 123 13.89 32.59 -21.70
C ASP A 123 12.62 32.07 -22.43
N GLY A 124 11.56 31.76 -21.67
CA GLY A 124 10.29 31.26 -22.22
C GLY A 124 10.31 29.78 -22.62
N GLU A 125 11.38 29.07 -22.24
CA GLU A 125 11.52 27.63 -22.24
C GLU A 125 11.36 27.09 -20.81
N THR A 126 10.64 25.98 -20.67
CA THR A 126 10.42 25.29 -19.40
C THR A 126 11.00 23.90 -19.53
N ILE A 127 11.99 23.57 -18.71
CA ILE A 127 12.56 22.24 -18.58
C ILE A 127 11.92 21.59 -17.37
N ARG A 128 11.07 20.60 -17.61
CA ARG A 128 10.44 19.78 -16.56
C ARG A 128 11.11 18.42 -16.54
N LYS A 129 11.57 17.99 -15.37
CA LYS A 129 12.21 16.70 -15.16
C LYS A 129 11.40 15.87 -14.17
N ILE A 130 11.05 14.65 -14.55
CA ILE A 130 10.40 13.65 -13.68
C ILE A 130 11.37 12.50 -13.46
N ALA A 131 11.68 12.18 -12.22
CA ALA A 131 12.70 11.19 -11.88
C ALA A 131 12.13 10.07 -11.02
N LEU A 132 12.36 8.81 -11.39
CA LEU A 132 12.00 7.63 -10.61
C LEU A 132 13.26 6.96 -10.06
N GLU A 133 13.31 6.79 -8.74
CA GLU A 133 14.40 6.07 -8.08
C GLU A 133 14.03 4.59 -7.90
N THR A 134 14.89 3.70 -8.40
CA THR A 134 14.75 2.24 -8.23
C THR A 134 15.80 1.70 -7.27
N GLU A 135 15.45 0.73 -6.43
CA GLU A 135 16.41 0.13 -5.49
C GLU A 135 17.27 -1.00 -6.08
N ARG A 136 16.79 -1.65 -7.16
CA ARG A 136 17.41 -2.85 -7.75
C ARG A 136 17.31 -2.85 -9.28
N PRO A 137 18.37 -2.42 -9.99
CA PRO A 137 19.60 -1.82 -9.46
C PRO A 137 19.36 -0.41 -8.87
N PRO A 138 20.23 0.07 -7.97
CA PRO A 138 20.15 1.43 -7.42
C PRO A 138 20.49 2.46 -8.51
N GLN A 139 19.47 3.05 -9.11
CA GLN A 139 19.60 4.04 -10.18
C GLN A 139 18.37 4.96 -10.19
N VAL A 140 18.50 6.08 -10.89
CA VAL A 140 17.42 7.05 -11.09
C VAL A 140 17.21 7.22 -12.59
N GLU A 141 16.00 6.94 -13.06
CA GLU A 141 15.58 7.19 -14.44
C GLU A 141 14.92 8.57 -14.48
N VAL A 142 15.46 9.48 -15.29
CA VAL A 142 15.02 10.88 -15.38
C VAL A 142 14.49 11.15 -16.77
N HIS A 143 13.22 11.56 -16.82
CA HIS A 143 12.50 11.95 -18.02
C HIS A 143 12.59 13.47 -18.16
N VAL A 144 13.20 13.95 -19.23
CA VAL A 144 13.51 15.37 -19.43
C VAL A 144 12.64 15.92 -20.55
N TRP A 145 11.79 16.89 -20.21
CA TRP A 145 10.84 17.53 -21.11
C TRP A 145 11.21 18.99 -21.31
N THR A 146 11.56 19.36 -22.54
CA THR A 146 11.83 20.74 -22.91
C THR A 146 10.62 21.32 -23.62
N ILE A 147 9.95 22.28 -22.96
CA ILE A 147 8.68 22.85 -23.40
C ILE A 147 8.89 24.31 -23.76
N ARG A 148 8.61 24.67 -25.02
CA ARG A 148 8.74 26.05 -25.51
C ARG A 148 7.38 26.54 -25.99
N LYS A 149 6.89 27.63 -25.42
CA LYS A 149 5.54 28.18 -25.72
C LYS A 149 4.42 27.12 -25.65
N GLY A 150 4.54 26.16 -24.72
CA GLY A 150 3.56 25.08 -24.51
C GLY A 150 3.69 23.87 -25.45
N ILE A 151 4.67 23.86 -26.35
CA ILE A 151 4.98 22.75 -27.27
C ILE A 151 6.17 21.95 -26.72
N LEU A 152 6.06 20.63 -26.70
CA LEU A 152 7.16 19.75 -26.30
C LEU A 152 8.18 19.67 -27.46
N GLN A 153 9.28 20.41 -27.33
CA GLN A 153 10.32 20.51 -28.36
C GLN A 153 11.30 19.36 -28.30
N HIS A 154 11.69 18.97 -27.10
CA HIS A 154 12.68 17.93 -26.89
C HIS A 154 12.27 17.01 -25.74
N PHE A 155 12.50 15.72 -25.95
CA PHE A 155 12.18 14.66 -25.01
C PHE A 155 13.28 13.61 -25.06
N HIS A 156 13.85 13.28 -23.89
CA HIS A 156 14.75 12.15 -23.74
C HIS A 156 14.71 11.62 -22.31
N ILE A 157 15.25 10.41 -22.15
CA ILE A 157 15.36 9.72 -20.87
C ILE A 157 16.85 9.53 -20.58
N GLU A 158 17.28 9.98 -19.40
CA GLU A 158 18.64 9.78 -18.90
C GLU A 158 18.62 8.87 -17.66
N LYS A 159 19.71 8.10 -17.45
CA LYS A 159 19.88 7.25 -16.27
C LYS A 159 21.05 7.76 -15.46
N ILE A 160 20.80 8.07 -14.20
CA ILE A 160 21.76 8.63 -13.27
C ILE A 160 21.95 7.63 -12.11
N SER A 161 23.17 7.51 -11.60
CA SER A 161 23.40 6.70 -10.40
C SER A 161 22.75 7.35 -9.18
N LYS A 162 22.26 6.54 -8.23
CA LYS A 162 21.65 7.07 -7.01
C LYS A 162 22.55 8.07 -6.26
N ARG A 163 23.86 7.78 -6.17
CA ARG A 163 24.84 8.65 -5.50
C ARG A 163 24.93 10.03 -6.14
N MET A 164 24.98 10.08 -7.47
CA MET A 164 25.03 11.36 -8.20
C MET A 164 23.71 12.12 -8.07
N PHE A 165 22.58 11.40 -8.03
CA PHE A 165 21.27 12.03 -7.86
C PHE A 165 21.11 12.67 -6.47
N GLU A 166 21.68 12.09 -5.43
CA GLU A 166 21.65 12.64 -4.06
C GLU A 166 22.32 14.03 -3.95
N GLU A 167 23.23 14.38 -4.87
CA GLU A 167 23.86 15.70 -4.96
C GLU A 167 22.97 16.75 -5.68
N LEU A 168 21.90 16.33 -6.36
CA LEU A 168 21.02 17.20 -7.14
C LEU A 168 19.86 17.75 -6.30
N HIS A 169 20.13 18.78 -5.51
CA HIS A 169 19.15 19.37 -4.57
C HIS A 169 17.93 20.07 -5.19
N HIS A 170 17.90 20.25 -6.52
CA HIS A 170 16.77 20.88 -7.21
C HIS A 170 15.58 19.93 -7.43
N PHE A 171 15.79 18.62 -7.27
CA PHE A 171 14.72 17.64 -7.32
C PHE A 171 13.94 17.57 -5.99
N LYS A 172 12.62 17.62 -6.09
CA LYS A 172 11.70 17.53 -4.95
C LYS A 172 10.89 16.25 -5.04
N LEU A 173 10.78 15.52 -3.93
CA LEU A 173 9.90 14.35 -3.86
C LEU A 173 8.44 14.81 -4.01
N VAL A 174 7.76 14.33 -5.06
CA VAL A 174 6.37 14.74 -5.37
C VAL A 174 5.35 13.65 -5.01
N THR A 175 5.71 12.38 -5.18
CA THR A 175 4.82 11.27 -4.85
C THR A 175 5.61 9.97 -4.65
N ARG A 176 4.91 8.92 -4.24
CA ARG A 176 5.36 7.54 -4.37
C ARG A 176 4.40 6.83 -5.31
N THR A 177 4.94 6.19 -6.34
CA THR A 177 4.17 5.51 -7.37
C THR A 177 4.46 4.02 -7.38
N THR A 178 3.67 3.24 -8.11
CA THR A 178 3.90 1.80 -8.29
C THR A 178 4.53 1.53 -9.64
N LEU A 179 5.05 0.32 -9.86
CA LEU A 179 5.58 -0.08 -11.16
C LEU A 179 4.49 -0.07 -12.25
N SER A 180 3.25 -0.40 -11.87
CA SER A 180 2.10 -0.37 -12.76
C SER A 180 1.78 1.06 -13.22
N GLN A 181 1.69 2.02 -12.30
CA GLN A 181 1.47 3.42 -12.64
C GLN A 181 2.65 4.03 -13.41
N TRP A 182 3.89 3.69 -13.06
CA TRP A 182 5.06 4.13 -13.83
C TRP A 182 5.01 3.65 -15.27
N LYS A 183 4.58 2.40 -15.50
CA LYS A 183 4.44 1.85 -16.86
C LYS A 183 3.36 2.58 -17.66
N ILE A 184 2.23 2.93 -17.04
CA ILE A 184 1.18 3.74 -17.70
C ILE A 184 1.73 5.12 -18.05
N PHE A 185 2.49 5.74 -17.13
CA PHE A 185 3.15 7.01 -17.38
C PHE A 185 4.11 6.93 -18.57
N THR A 186 5.03 5.96 -18.62
CA THR A 186 6.01 5.87 -19.72
C THR A 186 5.37 5.55 -21.07
N GLU A 187 4.32 4.72 -21.09
CA GLU A 187 3.55 4.43 -22.31
C GLU A 187 2.77 5.67 -22.79
N GLY A 188 2.11 6.38 -21.88
CA GLY A 188 1.37 7.61 -22.19
C GLY A 188 2.30 8.76 -22.63
N GLU A 189 3.47 8.86 -22.01
CA GLU A 189 4.51 9.82 -22.37
C GLU A 189 5.02 9.61 -23.81
N ALA A 190 5.26 8.36 -24.21
CA ALA A 190 5.69 8.06 -25.57
C ALA A 190 4.63 8.45 -26.62
N GLN A 191 3.34 8.34 -26.28
CA GLN A 191 2.25 8.80 -27.15
C GLN A 191 2.18 10.33 -27.20
N ILE A 192 2.28 10.98 -26.04
CA ILE A 192 2.26 12.44 -25.92
C ILE A 192 3.47 13.04 -26.64
N SER A 193 4.66 12.44 -26.55
CA SER A 193 5.86 12.94 -27.22
C SER A 193 5.71 12.97 -28.75
N GLN A 194 5.01 12.00 -29.33
CA GLN A 194 4.66 12.00 -30.75
C GLN A 194 3.60 13.05 -31.10
N MET A 195 2.49 13.08 -30.35
CA MET A 195 1.37 13.99 -30.64
C MET A 195 1.72 15.47 -30.43
N CYS A 196 2.57 15.76 -29.43
CA CYS A 196 2.87 17.12 -28.97
C CYS A 196 4.07 17.76 -29.66
N SER A 197 4.63 17.06 -30.65
CA SER A 197 5.67 17.60 -31.53
C SER A 197 5.14 18.75 -32.42
N SER A 198 3.84 18.79 -32.70
CA SER A 198 3.21 19.74 -33.64
C SER A 198 2.07 20.57 -33.04
N ARG A 199 1.73 20.38 -31.75
CA ARG A 199 0.64 21.11 -31.07
C ARG A 199 1.00 21.42 -29.61
N VAL A 200 0.28 22.38 -29.02
CA VAL A 200 0.38 22.70 -27.59
C VAL A 200 -0.26 21.59 -26.76
N CYS A 201 0.43 21.12 -25.71
CA CYS A 201 -0.01 19.95 -24.91
C CYS A 201 0.16 20.17 -23.41
N ARG A 202 -0.17 21.37 -22.94
CA ARG A 202 0.01 21.72 -21.53
C ARG A 202 -0.79 20.79 -20.59
N THR A 203 -2.08 20.61 -20.90
CA THR A 203 -3.00 19.80 -20.11
C THR A 203 -2.66 18.31 -20.13
N GLU A 204 -2.27 17.78 -21.29
CA GLU A 204 -1.92 16.38 -21.47
C GLU A 204 -0.68 16.00 -20.67
N LEU A 205 0.33 16.88 -20.63
CA LEU A 205 1.52 16.68 -19.81
C LEU A 205 1.20 16.78 -18.30
N GLU A 206 0.29 17.67 -17.90
CA GLU A 206 -0.17 17.76 -16.51
C GLU A 206 -0.95 16.52 -16.09
N ASP A 207 -1.87 16.03 -16.92
CA ASP A 207 -2.68 14.83 -16.66
C ASP A 207 -1.83 13.56 -16.66
N LEU A 208 -0.83 13.48 -17.53
CA LEU A 208 0.13 12.38 -17.53
C LEU A 208 0.87 12.27 -16.19
N VAL A 209 1.32 13.39 -15.62
CA VAL A 209 2.00 13.39 -14.32
C VAL A 209 1.04 12.98 -13.19
N LYS A 210 -0.26 13.31 -13.29
CA LYS A 210 -1.26 12.89 -12.29
C LYS A 210 -1.42 11.38 -12.18
N VAL A 211 -1.17 10.62 -13.25
CA VAL A 211 -1.17 9.14 -13.24
C VAL A 211 -0.22 8.57 -12.17
N LEU A 212 0.87 9.29 -11.85
CA LEU A 212 1.85 8.85 -10.86
C LEU A 212 1.36 8.97 -9.41
N TYR A 213 0.25 9.67 -9.17
CA TYR A 213 -0.32 9.83 -7.84
C TYR A 213 -1.28 8.66 -7.58
N LEU A 214 -0.96 7.87 -6.56
CA LEU A 214 -1.86 6.84 -6.06
C LEU A 214 -3.06 7.55 -5.42
N GLU A 215 -4.20 7.56 -6.10
CA GLU A 215 -5.43 8.11 -5.54
C GLU A 215 -5.71 7.44 -4.19
N ARG A 216 -5.80 8.27 -3.14
CA ARG A 216 -6.23 7.83 -1.81
C ARG A 216 -7.72 7.52 -1.90
N SER A 217 -8.03 6.27 -2.25
CA SER A 217 -9.35 5.67 -2.10
C SER A 217 -9.67 5.41 -0.63
#